data_AF-A0A7S4M703-F1
#
_entry.id   AF-A0A7S4M703-F1
#
_cell.length_a   1.000
_cell.length_b   1.000
_cell.length_c   1.000
_cell.angle_alpha   90.00
_cell.angle_beta   90.00
_cell.angle_gamma   90.00
#
_symmetry.space_group_name_H-M   'P 1'
#
loop_
_entity.id
_entity.type
_entity.pdbx_description
1 polymer ?
#
loop_
_entity_poly.entity_id
_entity_poly.type
_entity_poly.pdbx_seq_one_letter_code
_entity_poly.pdbx_strand_id
1 'polypeptide(L)'
;ERVMRSWMDANAGLYRRIAKQFVFADYSAVELARIVLLKLEDIRFTPGPSATPDTLAQLIGSAPREMRSLMNGGMADQLVKLAKENLDQRLPADCDTADLCTVSFADFDAALARMRTQWSATHLATSGNAMHLATSGLPPVKGGGKGRTSGR
;
A
#
# COMPACT_ATOMS: atom_id res chain seq x y z
N GLU A 1 6.28 -12.08 -7.22
CA GLU A 1 6.17 -13.32 -8.03
C GLU A 1 6.46 -14.62 -7.27
N ARG A 2 7.51 -14.70 -6.44
CA ARG A 2 7.93 -15.94 -5.79
C ARG A 2 6.85 -16.61 -4.92
N VAL A 3 6.03 -15.80 -4.23
CA VAL A 3 4.91 -16.26 -3.38
C VAL A 3 3.79 -16.93 -4.19
N MET A 4 3.35 -16.30 -5.29
CA MET A 4 2.29 -16.86 -6.15
C MET A 4 2.73 -18.19 -6.77
N ARG A 5 4.00 -18.27 -7.21
CA ARG A 5 4.58 -19.48 -7.79
C ARG A 5 4.62 -20.62 -6.76
N SER A 6 5.17 -20.36 -5.56
CA SER A 6 5.21 -21.38 -4.51
C SER A 6 3.82 -21.87 -4.10
N TRP A 7 2.82 -20.99 -4.10
CA TRP A 7 1.44 -21.36 -3.78
C TRP A 7 0.78 -22.21 -4.88
N MET A 8 1.03 -21.89 -6.15
CA MET A 8 0.59 -22.70 -7.28
C MET A 8 1.25 -24.09 -7.28
N ASP A 9 2.55 -24.17 -7.00
CA ASP A 9 3.31 -25.43 -6.98
C ASP A 9 2.82 -26.37 -5.87
N ALA A 10 2.41 -25.82 -4.71
CA ALA A 10 1.78 -26.59 -3.64
C ALA A 10 0.42 -27.20 -4.05
N ASN A 11 -0.19 -26.74 -5.15
CA ASN A 11 -1.51 -27.15 -5.63
C ASN A 11 -1.47 -27.52 -7.12
N ALA A 12 -0.73 -28.61 -7.44
CA ALA A 12 -0.42 -29.05 -8.81
C ALA A 12 -1.63 -29.19 -9.79
N GLY A 13 -2.86 -29.24 -9.29
CA GLY A 13 -4.07 -29.29 -10.11
C GLY A 13 -4.71 -27.93 -10.45
N LEU A 14 -4.25 -26.84 -9.84
CA LEU A 14 -4.83 -25.51 -10.00
C LEU A 14 -4.34 -24.81 -11.27
N TYR A 15 -3.06 -25.01 -11.63
CA TYR A 15 -2.46 -24.40 -12.80
C TYR A 15 -3.25 -24.69 -14.09
N ARG A 16 -3.69 -25.94 -14.29
CA ARG A 16 -4.51 -26.34 -15.45
C ARG A 16 -5.93 -25.75 -15.48
N ARG A 17 -6.43 -25.23 -14.34
CA ARG A 17 -7.78 -24.63 -14.23
C ARG A 17 -7.75 -23.11 -14.40
N ILE A 18 -6.58 -22.48 -14.25
CA ILE A 18 -6.39 -21.05 -14.46
C ILE A 18 -5.79 -20.85 -15.85
N ALA A 19 -6.66 -20.69 -16.84
CA ALA A 19 -6.26 -20.60 -18.24
C ALA A 19 -5.48 -19.31 -18.59
N LYS A 20 -5.66 -18.22 -17.81
CA LYS A 20 -5.01 -16.93 -18.03
C LYS A 20 -4.47 -16.39 -16.71
N GLN A 21 -3.26 -15.87 -16.74
CA GLN A 21 -2.61 -15.25 -15.60
C GLN A 21 -2.30 -13.79 -15.95
N PHE A 22 -2.71 -12.88 -15.06
CA PHE A 22 -2.43 -11.47 -15.19
C PHE A 22 -1.55 -11.05 -14.02
N VAL A 23 -0.42 -10.43 -14.32
CA VAL A 23 0.45 -9.81 -13.32
C VAL A 23 0.20 -8.32 -13.38
N PHE A 24 -0.32 -7.78 -12.28
CA PHE A 24 -0.48 -6.33 -12.13
C PHE A 24 0.79 -5.78 -11.50
N ALA A 25 1.50 -4.95 -12.27
CA ALA A 25 2.70 -4.28 -11.77
C ALA A 25 2.32 -3.17 -10.77
N ASP A 26 3.28 -2.82 -9.92
CA ASP A 26 3.13 -1.67 -9.03
C ASP A 26 3.07 -0.37 -9.83
N TYR A 27 2.21 0.56 -9.42
CA TYR A 27 2.21 1.90 -9.99
C TYR A 27 3.52 2.63 -9.67
N SER A 28 4.05 3.32 -10.67
CA SER A 28 5.10 4.31 -10.52
C SER A 28 4.60 5.52 -9.72
N ALA A 29 5.52 6.33 -9.19
CA ALA A 29 5.14 7.56 -8.49
C ALA A 29 4.35 8.54 -9.38
N VAL A 30 4.64 8.55 -10.69
CA VAL A 30 3.91 9.36 -11.69
C VAL A 30 2.49 8.84 -11.87
N GLU A 31 2.29 7.53 -11.96
CA GLU A 31 0.95 6.93 -12.06
C GLU A 31 0.15 7.14 -10.78
N LEU A 32 0.77 7.00 -9.62
CA LEU A 32 0.13 7.30 -8.32
C LEU A 32 -0.28 8.78 -8.24
N ALA A 33 0.55 9.71 -8.69
CA ALA A 33 0.20 11.13 -8.74
C ALA A 33 -1.01 11.40 -9.65
N ARG A 34 -1.09 10.73 -10.80
CA ARG A 34 -2.28 10.81 -11.67
C ARG A 34 -3.52 10.26 -10.99
N ILE A 35 -3.40 9.13 -10.28
CA ILE A 35 -4.51 8.55 -9.51
C ILE A 35 -4.99 9.52 -8.42
N VAL A 36 -4.07 10.22 -7.74
CA VAL A 36 -4.43 11.26 -6.74
C VAL A 36 -5.27 12.35 -7.39
N LEU A 37 -4.86 12.86 -8.56
CA LEU A 37 -5.60 13.91 -9.28
C LEU A 37 -6.98 13.44 -9.73
N LEU A 38 -7.08 12.23 -10.28
CA LEU A 38 -8.36 11.62 -10.66
C LEU A 38 -9.30 11.45 -9.45
N LYS A 39 -8.75 11.08 -8.29
CA LYS A 39 -9.53 10.95 -7.05
C LYS A 39 -10.03 12.29 -6.52
N LEU A 40 -9.23 13.36 -6.62
CA LEU A 40 -9.69 14.72 -6.28
C LEU A 40 -10.83 15.16 -7.21
N GLU A 41 -10.68 14.93 -8.51
CA GLU A 41 -11.70 15.27 -9.50
C GLU A 41 -13.04 14.55 -9.24
N ASP A 42 -12.97 13.27 -8.86
CA ASP A 42 -14.14 12.46 -8.52
C ASP A 42 -14.93 13.06 -7.34
N ILE A 43 -14.23 13.59 -6.34
CA ILE A 43 -14.84 14.28 -5.20
C ILE A 43 -15.11 15.78 -5.43
N ARG A 44 -14.87 16.30 -6.65
CA ARG A 44 -15.05 17.71 -7.05
C ARG A 44 -14.12 18.70 -6.34
N PHE A 45 -12.92 18.26 -5.96
CA PHE A 45 -11.86 19.11 -5.45
C PHE A 45 -10.82 19.37 -6.53
N THR A 46 -10.10 20.48 -6.39
CA THR A 46 -9.05 20.88 -7.30
C THR A 46 -7.70 20.94 -6.59
N PRO A 47 -6.60 20.52 -7.24
CA PRO A 47 -5.27 20.76 -6.71
C PRO A 47 -4.96 22.26 -6.78
N GLY A 48 -4.32 22.78 -5.73
CA GLY A 48 -3.76 24.13 -5.75
C GLY A 48 -2.66 24.27 -6.82
N PRO A 49 -2.29 25.50 -7.19
CA PRO A 49 -1.39 25.77 -8.31
C PRO A 49 -0.01 25.09 -8.18
N SER A 50 0.48 24.89 -6.95
CA SER A 50 1.75 24.21 -6.69
C SER A 50 1.63 22.68 -6.60
N ALA A 51 0.42 22.12 -6.56
CA ALA A 51 0.14 20.69 -6.51
C ALA A 51 -0.01 20.10 -7.93
N THR A 52 0.99 20.36 -8.76
CA THR A 52 1.09 19.85 -10.13
C THR A 52 1.32 18.32 -10.15
N PRO A 53 1.04 17.63 -11.27
CA PRO A 53 1.37 16.21 -11.40
C PRO A 53 2.83 15.88 -11.06
N ASP A 54 3.77 16.72 -11.47
CA ASP A 54 5.20 16.49 -11.26
C ASP A 54 5.61 16.69 -9.80
N THR A 55 5.13 17.76 -9.15
CA THR A 55 5.42 18.01 -7.73
C THR A 55 4.80 16.93 -6.85
N LEU A 56 3.60 16.45 -7.17
CA LEU A 56 2.97 15.31 -6.49
C LEU A 56 3.74 14.01 -6.74
N ALA A 57 4.22 13.76 -7.96
CA ALA A 57 5.03 12.58 -8.27
C ALA A 57 6.37 12.59 -7.51
N GLN A 58 7.01 13.76 -7.40
CA GLN A 58 8.22 13.92 -6.58
C GLN A 58 7.94 13.68 -5.10
N LEU A 59 6.85 14.25 -4.57
CA LEU A 59 6.42 14.05 -3.20
C LEU A 59 6.18 12.56 -2.91
N ILE A 60 5.37 11.89 -3.71
CA ILE A 60 5.09 10.45 -3.59
C ILE A 60 6.40 9.66 -3.74
N GLY A 61 7.24 9.99 -4.72
CA GLY A 61 8.51 9.32 -4.98
C GLY A 61 9.50 9.39 -3.82
N SER A 62 9.39 10.42 -2.96
CA SER A 62 10.20 10.53 -1.75
C SER A 62 9.81 9.51 -0.67
N ALA A 63 8.64 8.88 -0.76
CA ALA A 63 8.22 7.83 0.18
C ALA A 63 9.02 6.53 -0.01
N PRO A 64 9.24 5.75 1.06
CA PRO A 64 9.92 4.45 0.97
C PRO A 64 9.32 3.56 -0.12
N ARG A 65 10.17 2.84 -0.86
CA ARG A 65 9.73 1.98 -1.97
C ARG A 65 8.79 0.87 -1.48
N GLU A 66 9.08 0.31 -0.33
CA GLU A 66 8.28 -0.75 0.32
C GLU A 66 6.89 -0.25 0.65
N MET A 67 6.78 0.97 1.19
CA MET A 67 5.50 1.62 1.48
C MET A 67 4.68 1.80 0.20
N ARG A 68 5.32 2.31 -0.87
CA ARG A 68 4.65 2.49 -2.17
C ARG A 68 4.19 1.18 -2.80
N SER A 69 5.03 0.14 -2.74
CA SER A 69 4.72 -1.18 -3.29
C SER A 69 3.59 -1.86 -2.51
N LEU A 70 3.62 -1.78 -1.18
CA LEU A 70 2.60 -2.40 -0.34
C LEU A 70 1.24 -1.69 -0.42
N MET A 71 1.24 -0.35 -0.38
CA MET A 71 0.00 0.42 -0.41
C MET A 71 -0.54 0.62 -1.83
N ASN A 72 0.34 0.72 -2.83
CA ASN A 72 0.04 0.88 -4.25
C ASN A 72 -1.08 1.93 -4.47
N GLY A 73 -2.16 1.62 -5.19
CA GLY A 73 -3.29 2.53 -5.38
C GLY A 73 -3.93 3.04 -4.07
N GLY A 74 -3.89 2.23 -3.00
CA GLY A 74 -4.34 2.62 -1.67
C GLY A 74 -3.50 3.74 -1.02
N MET A 75 -2.27 3.97 -1.51
CA MET A 75 -1.48 5.14 -1.12
C MET A 75 -2.16 6.43 -1.58
N ALA A 76 -2.68 6.46 -2.82
CA ALA A 76 -3.37 7.63 -3.36
C ALA A 76 -4.68 7.90 -2.59
N ASP A 77 -5.42 6.85 -2.23
CA ASP A 77 -6.62 6.97 -1.38
C ASP A 77 -6.32 7.64 -0.04
N GLN A 78 -5.30 7.14 0.67
CA GLN A 78 -4.92 7.70 1.97
C GLN A 78 -4.38 9.12 1.84
N LEU A 79 -3.60 9.40 0.80
CA LEU A 79 -3.04 10.73 0.59
C LEU A 79 -4.15 11.76 0.35
N VAL A 80 -5.13 11.48 -0.50
CA VAL A 80 -6.28 12.37 -0.75
C VAL A 80 -7.10 12.57 0.52
N LYS A 81 -7.41 11.49 1.24
CA LYS A 81 -8.19 11.56 2.49
C LYS A 81 -7.51 12.49 3.50
N LEU A 82 -6.22 12.26 3.77
CA LEU A 82 -5.48 13.02 4.78
C LEU A 82 -5.21 14.46 4.33
N ALA A 83 -4.98 14.70 3.04
CA ALA A 83 -4.84 16.05 2.52
C ALA A 83 -6.14 16.84 2.68
N LYS A 84 -7.30 16.20 2.46
CA LYS A 84 -8.60 16.82 2.75
C LYS A 84 -8.78 17.12 4.24
N GLU A 85 -8.39 16.19 5.13
CA GLU A 85 -8.42 16.45 6.58
C GLU A 85 -7.56 17.68 6.95
N ASN A 86 -6.40 17.85 6.32
CA ASN A 86 -5.52 19.02 6.53
C ASN A 86 -6.15 20.30 5.98
N LEU A 87 -6.77 20.24 4.80
CA LEU A 87 -7.54 21.35 4.23
C LEU A 87 -8.65 21.80 5.20
N ASP A 88 -9.48 20.86 5.64
CA ASP A 88 -10.61 21.13 6.55
C ASP A 88 -10.12 21.76 7.87
N GLN A 89 -8.92 21.39 8.35
CA GLN A 89 -8.35 21.92 9.60
C GLN A 89 -7.74 23.31 9.46
N ARG A 90 -7.15 23.64 8.30
CA ARG A 90 -6.46 24.93 8.12
C ARG A 90 -7.38 26.08 7.74
N LEU A 91 -8.60 25.79 7.27
CA LEU A 91 -9.52 26.82 6.78
C LEU A 91 -10.29 27.50 7.93
N PRO A 92 -10.42 28.84 7.92
CA PRO A 92 -11.28 29.55 8.85
C PRO A 92 -12.76 29.39 8.48
N ALA A 93 -13.66 29.70 9.41
CA ALA A 93 -15.11 29.53 9.23
C ALA A 93 -15.71 30.46 8.16
N ASP A 94 -15.03 31.54 7.79
CA ASP A 94 -15.46 32.57 6.84
C ASP A 94 -14.75 32.49 5.48
N CYS A 95 -14.13 31.36 5.15
CA CYS A 95 -13.49 31.15 3.85
C CYS A 95 -14.48 31.09 2.69
N ASP A 96 -13.99 31.38 1.47
CA ASP A 96 -14.81 31.31 0.27
C ASP A 96 -15.01 29.86 -0.23
N THR A 97 -15.93 29.68 -1.17
CA THR A 97 -16.21 28.34 -1.74
C THR A 97 -15.06 27.78 -2.58
N ALA A 98 -14.22 28.62 -3.18
CA ALA A 98 -13.05 28.18 -3.93
C ALA A 98 -11.96 27.64 -2.99
N ASP A 99 -11.75 28.27 -1.84
CA ASP A 99 -10.84 27.84 -0.78
C ASP A 99 -11.25 26.48 -0.22
N LEU A 100 -12.56 26.27 0.00
CA LEU A 100 -13.14 25.02 0.48
C LEU A 100 -12.85 23.82 -0.43
N CYS A 101 -12.63 24.05 -1.73
CA CYS A 101 -12.44 23.00 -2.73
C CYS A 101 -11.01 22.92 -3.27
N THR A 102 -10.07 23.72 -2.74
CA THR A 102 -8.68 23.78 -3.23
C THR A 102 -7.72 23.13 -2.26
N VAL A 103 -7.24 21.92 -2.60
CA VAL A 103 -6.25 21.18 -1.79
C VAL A 103 -4.85 21.64 -2.17
N SER A 104 -4.15 22.30 -1.25
CA SER A 104 -2.82 22.86 -1.52
C SER A 104 -1.73 21.79 -1.48
N PHE A 105 -0.55 22.11 -2.02
CA PHE A 105 0.62 21.22 -1.91
C PHE A 105 1.00 20.93 -0.45
N ALA A 106 0.85 21.92 0.45
CA ALA A 106 1.15 21.76 1.87
C ALA A 106 0.23 20.73 2.54
N ASP A 107 -1.03 20.64 2.10
CA ASP A 107 -1.98 19.64 2.59
C ASP A 107 -1.52 18.21 2.23
N PHE A 108 -0.99 18.00 1.03
CA PHE A 108 -0.41 16.73 0.59
C PHE A 108 0.91 16.40 1.30
N ASP A 109 1.78 17.39 1.50
CA ASP A 109 3.06 17.19 2.18
C ASP A 109 2.85 16.78 3.65
N ALA A 110 1.98 17.48 4.37
CA ALA A 110 1.58 17.14 5.73
C ALA A 110 0.91 15.76 5.80
N ALA A 111 0.08 15.41 4.81
CA ALA A 111 -0.53 14.09 4.71
C ALA A 111 0.53 12.99 4.58
N LEU A 112 1.50 13.14 3.68
CA LEU A 112 2.57 12.16 3.52
C LEU A 112 3.45 12.07 4.77
N ALA A 113 3.75 13.18 5.43
CA ALA A 113 4.48 13.18 6.70
C ALA A 113 3.75 12.36 7.77
N ARG A 114 2.43 12.54 7.91
CA ARG A 114 1.59 11.74 8.83
C ARG A 114 1.61 10.26 8.47
N MET A 115 1.51 9.92 7.19
CA MET A 115 1.61 8.52 6.72
C MET A 115 2.97 7.90 7.06
N ARG A 116 4.08 8.64 6.89
CA ARG A 116 5.43 8.17 7.24
C ARG A 116 5.60 7.90 8.73
N THR A 117 5.04 8.75 9.58
CA THR A 117 5.08 8.56 11.04
C THR A 117 4.36 7.26 11.42
N GLN A 118 3.16 7.03 10.87
CA GLN A 118 2.38 5.81 11.11
C GLN A 118 3.07 4.56 10.54
N TRP A 119 3.66 4.67 9.34
CA TRP A 119 4.46 3.60 8.74
C TRP A 119 5.64 3.22 9.62
N SER A 120 6.39 4.20 10.11
CA SER A 120 7.57 3.96 10.95
C SER A 120 7.21 3.26 12.25
N ALA A 121 6.13 3.68 12.91
CA ALA A 121 5.64 3.04 14.14
C ALA A 121 5.25 1.56 13.91
N THR A 122 4.57 1.25 12.81
CA THR A 122 4.12 -0.12 12.49
C THR A 122 5.24 -1.02 11.99
N HIS A 123 6.17 -0.50 11.18
CA HIS A 123 7.33 -1.26 10.70
C HIS A 123 8.37 -1.54 11.78
N LEU A 124 8.62 -0.60 12.71
CA LEU A 124 9.48 -0.84 13.87
C LEU A 124 8.86 -1.92 14.80
N ALA A 125 7.55 -1.85 15.03
CA ALA A 125 6.84 -2.88 15.81
C ALA A 125 6.90 -4.27 15.15
N THR A 126 6.78 -4.34 13.84
CA THR A 126 6.85 -5.61 13.09
C THR A 126 8.27 -6.17 13.04
N SER A 127 9.28 -5.30 12.93
CA SER A 127 10.70 -5.71 12.96
C SER A 127 11.14 -6.19 14.35
N GLY A 128 10.60 -5.60 15.42
CA GLY A 128 10.80 -6.09 16.79
C GLY A 128 10.12 -7.44 17.07
N ASN A 129 8.94 -7.67 16.50
CA ASN A 129 8.18 -8.92 16.70
C ASN A 129 8.70 -10.08 15.82
N ALA A 130 9.30 -9.77 14.66
CA ALA A 130 9.94 -10.76 13.80
C ALA A 130 11.16 -11.44 14.47
N MET A 131 11.81 -10.79 15.45
CA MET A 131 12.89 -11.41 16.23
C MET A 131 12.40 -12.49 17.20
N HIS A 132 11.13 -12.44 17.64
CA HIS A 132 10.57 -13.41 18.59
C HIS A 132 10.02 -14.67 17.88
N LEU A 133 9.65 -14.58 16.60
CA LEU A 133 9.13 -15.73 15.83
C LEU A 133 10.22 -16.53 15.11
N ALA A 134 11.45 -16.00 15.01
CA ALA A 134 12.59 -16.73 14.46
C ALA A 134 13.22 -17.75 15.44
N THR A 135 12.86 -17.72 16.73
CA THR A 135 13.43 -18.58 17.79
C THR A 135 12.57 -19.76 18.21
N SER A 136 11.30 -19.83 17.79
CA SER A 136 10.46 -21.01 18.03
C SER A 136 10.57 -21.99 16.86
N GLY A 137 11.56 -22.88 16.93
CA GLY A 137 11.75 -23.95 15.94
C GLY A 137 10.48 -24.79 15.74
N LEU A 138 10.11 -25.00 14.48
CA LEU A 138 9.14 -26.01 14.08
C LEU A 138 9.64 -27.40 14.52
N PRO A 139 8.83 -28.24 15.19
CA PRO A 139 9.23 -29.60 15.48
C PRO A 139 9.25 -30.45 14.21
N PRO A 140 10.12 -31.48 14.13
CA PRO A 140 10.25 -32.30 12.94
C PRO A 140 8.99 -33.14 12.70
N VAL A 141 8.53 -33.15 11.45
CA VAL A 141 7.46 -34.01 10.95
C VAL A 141 7.91 -35.48 11.07
N LYS A 142 7.22 -36.28 11.88
CA LYS A 142 7.41 -37.73 11.94
C LYS A 142 7.04 -38.36 10.59
N GLY A 143 8.03 -38.93 9.91
CA GLY A 143 7.83 -39.75 8.72
C GLY A 143 7.02 -41.00 9.04
N GLY A 144 5.83 -41.11 8.45
CA GLY A 144 4.99 -42.30 8.51
C GLY A 144 5.52 -43.40 7.59
N GLY A 145 6.37 -44.28 8.13
CA GLY A 145 6.75 -45.54 7.49
C GLY A 145 5.64 -46.57 7.58
N LYS A 146 5.05 -46.96 6.44
CA LYS A 146 4.13 -48.09 6.32
C LYS A 146 4.88 -49.41 6.58
N GLY A 147 4.60 -50.05 7.72
CA GLY A 147 4.91 -51.46 7.95
C GLY A 147 3.75 -52.35 7.51
N ARG A 148 3.93 -53.12 6.43
CA ARG A 148 3.09 -54.28 6.10
C ARG A 148 3.51 -55.43 7.02
N THR A 149 2.58 -56.06 7.72
CA THR A 149 2.74 -57.44 8.19
C THR A 149 1.43 -58.20 8.00
N SER A 150 1.56 -59.27 7.22
CA SER A 150 0.61 -60.36 7.01
C SER A 150 0.28 -61.11 8.30
N GLY A 151 -0.98 -61.50 8.47
CA GLY A 151 -1.41 -62.49 9.45
C GLY A 151 -2.46 -63.40 8.83
N ARG A 152 -2.16 -64.70 8.81
CA ARG A 152 -3.01 -65.82 8.43
C ARG A 152 -4.26 -65.91 9.31
#